data_AF-A0A520HF47-F1
#
_entry.id   AF-A0A520HF47-F1
#
_cell.length_a   1.000
_cell.length_b   1.000
_cell.length_c   1.000
_cell.angle_alpha   90.00
_cell.angle_beta   90.00
_cell.angle_gamma   90.00
#
_symmetry.space_group_name_H-M   'P 1'
#
loop_
_entity.id
_entity.type
_entity.pdbx_description
1 polymer ?
#
loop_
_entity_poly.entity_id
_entity_poly.type
_entity_poly.pdbx_seq_one_letter_code
_entity_poly.pdbx_strand_id
1 'polypeptide(L)'
;MKKTFLTGMIILLCASIPVFSQIRKIPKAVEETFANQYREASHIDFKDQLVSVDVHFQLAGDTMVASYNNKGIWKETLKRSSVDKLPAEVQEGLSKSKYADREVEDVTVMYLPGDVTQYRIKARKSGVEKKYLYFNPKGRLLRESITL
;
A
#
# COMPACT_ATOMS: atom_id res chain seq x y z
N MET A 1 52.44 3.24 -51.87
CA MET A 1 51.29 2.35 -51.57
C MET A 1 50.17 3.21 -50.98
N LYS A 2 49.06 3.35 -51.69
CA LYS A 2 47.97 4.30 -51.38
C LYS A 2 47.11 3.73 -50.24
N LYS A 3 46.95 4.48 -49.15
CA LYS A 3 46.07 4.12 -48.03
C LYS A 3 44.65 4.59 -48.37
N THR A 4 43.74 3.68 -48.67
CA THR A 4 42.32 3.98 -48.81
C THR A 4 41.66 3.89 -47.45
N PHE A 5 41.21 5.04 -46.94
CA PHE A 5 40.36 5.17 -45.76
C PHE A 5 38.93 4.86 -46.21
N LEU A 6 38.34 3.76 -45.74
CA LEU A 6 36.95 3.41 -46.04
C LEU A 6 36.12 3.60 -44.76
N THR A 7 35.48 4.75 -44.66
CA THR A 7 34.50 5.08 -43.63
C THR A 7 33.17 4.42 -43.99
N GLY A 8 32.71 3.47 -43.17
CA GLY A 8 31.43 2.77 -43.35
C GLY A 8 30.47 3.09 -42.20
N MET A 9 29.42 3.84 -42.51
CA MET A 9 28.37 4.36 -41.62
C MET A 9 27.55 3.23 -40.97
N ILE A 10 27.56 3.16 -39.64
CA ILE A 10 26.71 2.25 -38.85
C ILE A 10 25.33 2.90 -38.72
N ILE A 11 24.33 2.35 -39.43
CA ILE A 11 22.93 2.73 -39.28
C ILE A 11 22.40 2.06 -38.01
N LEU A 12 22.21 2.85 -36.95
CA LEU A 12 21.57 2.41 -35.71
C LEU A 12 20.05 2.39 -35.93
N LEU A 13 19.49 1.23 -36.29
CA LEU A 13 18.04 1.02 -36.31
C LEU A 13 17.52 0.97 -34.86
N CYS A 14 17.01 2.10 -34.36
CA CYS A 14 16.20 2.12 -33.15
C CYS A 14 14.82 1.51 -33.46
N ALA A 15 14.71 0.18 -33.35
CA ALA A 15 13.42 -0.49 -33.31
C ALA A 15 12.71 -0.11 -32.01
N SER A 16 11.72 0.79 -32.09
CA SER A 16 10.78 1.05 -31.00
C SER A 16 9.91 -0.18 -30.81
N ILE A 17 10.29 -1.04 -29.88
CA ILE A 17 9.44 -2.15 -29.43
C ILE A 17 8.21 -1.51 -28.77
N PRO A 18 6.99 -1.72 -29.28
CA PRO A 18 5.80 -1.32 -28.53
C PRO A 18 5.76 -2.15 -27.25
N VAL A 19 6.01 -1.50 -26.11
CA VAL A 19 5.76 -2.09 -24.79
C VAL A 19 4.25 -2.16 -24.63
N PHE A 20 3.64 -3.23 -25.12
CA PHE A 20 2.28 -3.57 -24.75
C PHE A 20 2.30 -3.87 -23.25
N SER A 21 1.79 -2.94 -22.46
CA SER A 21 1.41 -3.22 -21.08
C SER A 21 0.31 -4.27 -21.12
N GLN A 22 0.70 -5.55 -21.04
CA GLN A 22 -0.26 -6.63 -20.96
C GLN A 22 -0.95 -6.53 -19.61
N ILE A 23 -2.22 -6.12 -19.61
CA ILE A 23 -3.08 -6.22 -18.44
C ILE A 23 -3.12 -7.70 -18.05
N ARG A 24 -2.42 -8.05 -16.97
CA ARG A 24 -2.38 -9.40 -16.45
C ARG A 24 -3.74 -9.71 -15.82
N LYS A 25 -4.21 -10.95 -16.03
CA LYS A 25 -5.44 -11.43 -15.39
C LYS A 25 -5.23 -11.58 -13.89
N ILE A 26 -6.20 -11.16 -13.10
CA ILE A 26 -6.21 -11.38 -11.65
C ILE A 26 -6.19 -12.89 -11.36
N PRO A 27 -5.36 -13.38 -10.42
CA PRO A 27 -5.37 -14.78 -10.04
C PRO A 27 -6.70 -15.17 -9.38
N LYS A 28 -7.33 -16.26 -9.87
CA LYS A 28 -8.61 -16.77 -9.32
C LYS A 28 -8.58 -17.01 -7.80
N ALA A 29 -7.44 -17.49 -7.27
CA ALA A 29 -7.27 -17.69 -5.83
C ALA A 29 -7.48 -16.40 -5.01
N VAL A 30 -7.13 -15.23 -5.57
CA VAL A 30 -7.38 -13.93 -4.93
C VAL A 30 -8.88 -13.61 -4.95
N GLU A 31 -9.55 -13.77 -6.10
CA GLU A 31 -10.98 -13.53 -6.23
C GLU A 31 -11.79 -14.39 -5.25
N GLU A 32 -11.49 -15.69 -5.20
CA GLU A 32 -12.15 -16.66 -4.31
C GLU A 32 -11.89 -16.35 -2.83
N THR A 33 -10.64 -16.06 -2.45
CA THR A 33 -10.31 -15.74 -1.05
C THR A 33 -10.98 -14.44 -0.63
N PHE A 34 -10.95 -13.40 -1.47
CA PHE A 34 -11.59 -12.12 -1.21
C PHE A 34 -13.11 -12.27 -1.05
N ALA A 35 -13.78 -12.95 -1.98
CA ALA A 35 -15.23 -13.14 -1.93
C ALA A 35 -15.67 -13.91 -0.68
N ASN A 36 -14.88 -14.88 -0.24
CA ASN A 36 -15.15 -15.63 1.00
C ASN A 36 -14.96 -14.77 2.25
N GLN A 37 -13.94 -13.91 2.28
CA GLN A 37 -13.61 -13.07 3.44
C GLN A 37 -14.56 -11.86 3.57
N TYR A 38 -15.00 -11.29 2.45
CA TYR A 38 -15.77 -10.06 2.39
C TYR A 38 -17.06 -10.20 1.57
N ARG A 39 -17.95 -11.11 2.00
CA ARG A 39 -19.20 -11.44 1.28
C ARG A 39 -20.14 -10.26 1.05
N GLU A 40 -20.09 -9.27 1.93
CA GLU A 40 -20.93 -8.06 1.88
C GLU A 40 -20.22 -6.86 1.24
N ALA A 41 -19.02 -7.06 0.65
CA ALA A 41 -18.30 -5.99 -0.01
C ALA A 41 -19.06 -5.48 -1.25
N SER A 42 -18.97 -4.17 -1.46
CA SER A 42 -19.45 -3.49 -2.66
C SER A 42 -18.33 -2.63 -3.27
N HIS A 43 -18.56 -2.10 -4.48
CA HIS A 43 -17.59 -1.23 -5.16
C HIS A 43 -16.18 -1.84 -5.26
N ILE A 44 -16.13 -3.11 -5.68
CA ILE A 44 -14.91 -3.92 -5.69
C ILE A 44 -14.07 -3.61 -6.94
N ASP A 45 -12.81 -3.23 -6.73
CA ASP A 45 -11.82 -2.95 -7.76
C ASP A 45 -10.49 -3.67 -7.45
N PHE A 46 -10.08 -4.57 -8.34
CA PHE A 46 -8.84 -5.35 -8.20
C PHE A 46 -7.70 -4.65 -8.95
N LYS A 47 -6.60 -4.40 -8.23
CA LYS A 47 -5.38 -3.80 -8.79
C LYS A 47 -4.21 -4.76 -8.69
N ASP A 48 -3.73 -5.21 -9.85
CA ASP A 48 -2.52 -6.02 -9.93
C ASP A 48 -1.26 -5.17 -9.69
N GLN A 49 -0.50 -5.53 -8.67
CA GLN A 49 0.77 -4.93 -8.26
C GLN A 49 1.97 -5.82 -8.63
N LEU A 50 1.84 -6.68 -9.64
CA LEU A 50 2.82 -7.64 -10.15
C LEU A 50 3.12 -8.83 -9.21
N VAL A 51 3.36 -8.56 -7.93
CA VAL A 51 3.68 -9.55 -6.88
C VAL A 51 2.58 -9.69 -5.83
N SER A 52 1.57 -8.84 -5.90
CA SER A 52 0.38 -8.84 -5.07
C SER A 52 -0.81 -8.29 -5.84
N VAL A 53 -1.99 -8.49 -5.28
CA VAL A 53 -3.22 -7.87 -5.74
C VAL A 53 -3.82 -7.11 -4.58
N ASP A 54 -4.10 -5.84 -4.82
CA ASP A 54 -4.83 -4.98 -3.89
C ASP A 54 -6.28 -4.91 -4.33
N VAL A 55 -7.20 -5.27 -3.44
CA VAL A 55 -8.63 -5.20 -3.69
C VAL A 55 -9.17 -4.00 -2.93
N HIS A 56 -9.56 -2.96 -3.66
CA HIS A 56 -10.26 -1.80 -3.13
C HIS A 56 -11.76 -2.11 -3.06
N PHE A 57 -12.40 -1.82 -1.94
CA PHE A 57 -13.83 -2.10 -1.77
C PHE A 57 -14.45 -1.22 -0.68
N GLN A 58 -15.77 -1.23 -0.62
CA GLN A 58 -16.55 -0.68 0.48
C GLN A 58 -17.19 -1.79 1.31
N LEU A 59 -17.13 -1.65 2.62
CA LEU A 59 -17.78 -2.57 3.56
C LEU A 59 -18.36 -1.76 4.72
N ALA A 60 -19.66 -1.93 5.00
CA ALA A 60 -20.37 -1.19 6.04
C ALA A 60 -20.16 0.35 6.00
N GLY A 61 -20.00 0.91 4.80
CA GLY A 61 -19.74 2.35 4.58
C GLY A 61 -18.27 2.78 4.70
N ASP A 62 -17.36 1.88 5.07
CA ASP A 62 -15.93 2.16 5.14
C ASP A 62 -15.23 1.83 3.82
N THR A 63 -14.24 2.66 3.45
CA THR A 63 -13.33 2.37 2.34
C THR A 63 -12.16 1.52 2.81
N MET A 64 -12.00 0.36 2.16
CA MET A 64 -11.07 -0.69 2.55
C MET A 64 -10.13 -1.04 1.39
N VAL A 65 -8.93 -1.51 1.71
CA VAL A 65 -8.00 -2.13 0.76
C VAL A 65 -7.50 -3.45 1.37
N ALA A 66 -7.79 -4.58 0.73
CA ALA A 66 -7.26 -5.88 1.14
C ALA A 66 -6.16 -6.33 0.18
N SER A 67 -4.98 -6.65 0.71
CA SER A 67 -3.82 -7.04 -0.08
C SER A 67 -3.58 -8.55 0.01
N TYR A 68 -3.41 -9.20 -1.13
CA TYR A 68 -3.14 -10.63 -1.26
C TYR A 68 -1.86 -10.86 -2.06
N ASN A 69 -1.15 -11.96 -1.82
CA ASN A 69 -0.15 -12.40 -2.80
C ASN A 69 -0.81 -13.12 -3.99
N ASN A 70 -0.04 -13.42 -5.04
CA ASN A 70 -0.56 -14.08 -6.25
C ASN A 70 -1.08 -15.52 -6.01
N LYS A 71 -0.90 -16.08 -4.82
CA LYS A 71 -1.46 -17.39 -4.40
C LYS A 71 -2.80 -17.23 -3.65
N GLY A 72 -3.33 -16.02 -3.55
CA GLY A 72 -4.56 -15.73 -2.78
C GLY A 72 -4.34 -15.63 -1.27
N ILE A 73 -3.09 -15.64 -0.78
CA ILE A 73 -2.84 -15.53 0.68
C ILE A 73 -3.00 -14.07 1.09
N TRP A 74 -3.94 -13.82 1.99
CA TRP A 74 -4.19 -12.52 2.60
C TRP A 74 -2.98 -12.04 3.40
N LYS A 75 -2.59 -10.78 3.19
CA LYS A 75 -1.48 -10.12 3.89
C LYS A 75 -1.95 -9.13 4.93
N GLU A 76 -2.91 -8.29 4.55
CA GLU A 76 -3.47 -7.25 5.41
C GLU A 76 -4.74 -6.67 4.81
N THR A 77 -5.53 -5.99 5.65
CA THR A 77 -6.59 -5.10 5.20
C THR A 77 -6.45 -3.75 5.87
N LEU A 78 -6.48 -2.70 5.07
CA LEU A 78 -6.34 -1.31 5.46
C LEU A 78 -7.70 -0.63 5.42
N LYS A 79 -8.12 -0.07 6.54
CA LYS A 79 -9.32 0.77 6.65
C LYS A 79 -8.90 2.22 6.83
N ARG A 80 -9.39 3.13 5.98
CA ARG A 80 -9.23 4.56 6.21
C ARG A 80 -10.01 4.99 7.45
N SER A 81 -9.37 5.79 8.30
CA SER A 81 -9.95 6.30 9.53
C SER A 81 -9.49 7.74 9.79
N SER A 82 -9.81 8.25 10.98
CA SER A 82 -9.43 9.57 11.47
C SER A 82 -9.02 9.46 12.94
N VAL A 83 -8.33 10.48 13.46
CA VAL A 83 -7.79 10.47 14.84
C VAL A 83 -8.90 10.32 15.88
N ASP A 84 -10.04 10.99 15.67
CA ASP A 84 -11.22 10.94 16.53
C ASP A 84 -11.86 9.55 16.62
N LYS A 85 -11.65 8.70 15.61
CA LYS A 85 -12.15 7.31 15.56
C LYS A 85 -11.18 6.29 16.13
N LEU A 86 -9.98 6.70 16.57
CA LEU A 86 -9.01 5.81 17.19
C LEU A 86 -9.42 5.46 18.63
N PRO A 87 -9.02 4.28 19.15
CA PRO A 87 -9.16 3.99 20.57
C PRO A 87 -8.51 5.07 21.43
N ALA A 88 -9.09 5.37 22.59
CA ALA A 88 -8.59 6.41 23.49
C ALA A 88 -7.12 6.17 23.87
N GLU A 89 -6.74 4.91 24.10
CA GLU A 89 -5.37 4.53 24.41
C GLU A 89 -4.40 4.88 23.28
N VAL A 90 -4.83 4.76 22.02
CA VAL A 90 -3.99 5.11 20.85
C VAL A 90 -3.83 6.62 20.73
N GLN A 91 -4.92 7.37 20.97
CA GLN A 91 -4.85 8.84 20.99
C GLN A 91 -3.91 9.33 22.09
N GLU A 92 -4.01 8.76 23.29
CA GLU A 92 -3.11 9.06 24.41
C GLU A 92 -1.67 8.63 24.13
N GLY A 93 -1.48 7.46 23.51
CA GLY A 93 -0.17 6.98 23.08
C GLY A 93 0.51 7.92 22.09
N LEU A 94 -0.25 8.49 21.15
CA LEU A 94 0.24 9.50 20.22
C LEU A 94 0.60 10.80 20.95
N SER A 95 -0.29 11.31 21.83
CA SER A 95 -0.10 12.58 22.53
C SER A 95 1.06 12.55 23.54
N LYS A 96 1.43 11.37 24.05
CA LYS A 96 2.59 11.18 24.94
C LYS A 96 3.88 10.83 24.18
N SER A 97 3.81 10.61 22.88
CA SER A 97 4.99 10.27 22.08
C SER A 97 5.83 11.50 21.72
N LYS A 98 7.05 11.28 21.23
CA LYS A 98 7.91 12.31 20.65
C LYS A 98 7.38 12.96 19.35
N TYR A 99 6.14 12.63 18.97
CA TYR A 99 5.47 13.07 17.75
C TYR A 99 4.18 13.84 18.02
N ALA A 100 3.89 14.15 19.29
CA ALA A 100 2.65 14.82 19.69
C ALA A 100 2.45 16.20 19.04
N ASP A 101 3.54 16.84 18.63
CA ASP A 101 3.58 18.15 17.97
C ASP A 101 3.44 18.06 16.43
N ARG A 102 3.38 16.85 15.85
CA ARG A 102 3.33 16.66 14.40
C ARG A 102 1.91 16.72 13.86
N GLU A 103 1.78 17.25 12.65
CA GLU A 103 0.53 17.24 11.88
C GLU A 103 0.20 15.79 11.47
N VAL A 104 -1.04 15.36 11.69
CA VAL A 104 -1.52 14.04 11.25
C VAL A 104 -2.16 14.17 9.87
N GLU A 105 -1.58 13.48 8.88
CA GLU A 105 -2.08 13.53 7.49
C GLU A 105 -3.04 12.40 7.12
N ASP A 106 -2.83 11.20 7.68
CA ASP A 106 -3.62 10.01 7.36
C ASP A 106 -3.61 9.07 8.55
N VAL A 107 -4.75 8.41 8.77
CA VAL A 107 -4.94 7.41 9.81
C VAL A 107 -5.51 6.16 9.16
N THR A 108 -4.84 5.03 9.38
CA THR A 108 -5.25 3.74 8.83
C THR A 108 -5.35 2.70 9.95
N VAL A 109 -6.47 2.00 10.04
CA VAL A 109 -6.56 0.76 10.84
C VAL A 109 -6.07 -0.38 9.98
N MET A 110 -5.11 -1.15 10.49
CA MET A 110 -4.50 -2.29 9.81
C MET A 110 -4.96 -3.58 10.49
N TYR A 111 -5.66 -4.42 9.74
CA TYR A 111 -5.98 -5.79 10.13
C TYR A 111 -4.94 -6.72 9.52
N LEU A 112 -4.27 -7.50 10.36
CA LEU A 112 -3.16 -8.38 10.01
C LEU A 112 -3.49 -9.84 10.37
N PRO A 113 -2.81 -10.83 9.75
CA PRO A 113 -2.95 -12.24 10.10
C PRO A 113 -2.79 -12.52 11.60
N GLY A 114 -3.55 -13.50 12.10
CA GLY A 114 -3.58 -13.85 13.51
C GLY A 114 -4.37 -12.86 14.39
N ASP A 115 -5.40 -12.23 13.81
CA ASP A 115 -6.31 -11.28 14.49
C ASP A 115 -5.58 -10.08 15.12
N VAL A 116 -4.46 -9.68 14.53
CA VAL A 116 -3.66 -8.55 15.00
C VAL A 116 -4.21 -7.27 14.38
N THR A 117 -4.55 -6.30 15.24
CA THR A 117 -4.91 -4.94 14.82
C THR A 117 -3.78 -3.96 15.14
N GLN A 118 -3.40 -3.12 14.19
CA GLN A 118 -2.48 -2.00 14.38
C GLN A 118 -3.08 -0.70 13.84
N TYR A 119 -2.61 0.43 14.34
CA TYR A 119 -3.03 1.75 13.91
C TYR A 119 -1.84 2.48 13.32
N ARG A 120 -1.90 2.78 12.02
CA ARG A 120 -0.86 3.53 11.32
C ARG A 120 -1.26 4.98 11.21
N ILE A 121 -0.40 5.86 11.71
CA ILE A 121 -0.59 7.31 11.68
C ILE A 121 0.53 7.92 10.86
N LYS A 122 0.19 8.67 9.82
CA LYS A 122 1.16 9.44 9.02
C LYS A 122 1.36 10.80 9.70
N ALA A 123 2.49 10.97 10.39
CA ALA A 123 2.85 12.18 11.11
C ALA A 123 3.88 12.99 10.32
N ARG A 124 3.53 14.24 10.03
CA ARG A 124 4.31 15.20 9.25
C ARG A 124 4.91 16.26 10.17
N LYS A 125 6.22 16.49 10.04
CA LYS A 125 6.90 17.65 10.66
C LYS A 125 7.08 18.80 9.66
N SER A 126 7.33 18.48 8.40
CA SER A 126 7.45 19.43 7.29
C SER A 126 7.00 18.78 5.99
N GLY A 127 6.96 19.53 4.87
CA GLY A 127 6.57 18.97 3.57
C GLY A 127 7.39 17.75 3.12
N VAL A 128 8.62 17.61 3.61
CA VAL A 128 9.56 16.51 3.30
C VAL A 128 9.63 15.48 4.43
N GLU A 129 9.64 15.92 5.69
CA GLU A 129 9.80 15.00 6.82
C GLU A 129 8.44 14.41 7.25
N LYS A 130 8.18 13.18 6.79
CA LYS A 130 6.99 12.39 7.07
C LYS A 130 7.37 11.02 7.63
N LYS A 131 6.63 10.54 8.63
CA LYS A 131 6.81 9.22 9.21
C LYS A 131 5.48 8.48 9.33
N TYR A 132 5.49 7.18 9.10
CA TYR A 132 4.44 6.29 9.58
C TYR A 132 4.77 5.83 10.99
N LEU A 133 3.81 5.98 11.89
CA LEU A 133 3.86 5.55 13.28
C LEU A 133 2.87 4.40 13.45
N TYR A 134 3.30 3.28 14.02
CA TYR A 134 2.46 2.09 14.17
C TYR A 134 2.20 1.83 15.64
N PHE A 135 0.95 1.93 16.06
CA PHE A 135 0.52 1.69 17.43
C PHE A 135 -0.24 0.37 17.53
N ASN A 136 -0.12 -0.30 18.68
CA ASN A 136 -1.03 -1.40 19.04
C ASN A 136 -2.33 -0.84 19.65
N PRO A 137 -3.35 -1.68 19.92
CA PRO A 137 -4.60 -1.23 20.52
C PRO A 137 -4.49 -0.66 21.94
N LYS A 138 -3.33 -0.79 22.60
CA LYS A 138 -3.04 -0.24 23.92
C LYS A 138 -2.23 1.06 23.86
N GLY A 139 -2.12 1.67 22.67
CA GLY A 139 -1.40 2.93 22.48
C GLY A 139 0.11 2.82 22.56
N ARG A 140 0.68 1.61 22.57
CA ARG A 140 2.13 1.44 22.53
C ARG A 140 2.61 1.65 21.09
N LEU A 141 3.53 2.60 20.90
CA LEU A 141 4.27 2.72 19.64
C LEU A 141 5.13 1.47 19.43
N LEU A 142 4.86 0.74 18.35
CA LEU A 142 5.56 -0.50 17.99
C LEU A 142 6.78 -0.21 17.12
N ARG A 143 6.62 0.65 16.11
CA ARG A 143 7.68 1.02 15.17
C ARG A 143 7.36 2.34 14.46
N GLU A 144 8.40 2.91 13.85
CA GLU A 144 8.33 4.06 12.96
C GLU A 144 8.97 3.71 11.60
N SER A 145 8.47 4.28 10.50
CA SER A 145 9.11 4.16 9.18
C SER A 145 9.00 5.47 8.40
N ILE A 146 9.92 5.71 7.46
CA ILE A 146 9.82 6.83 6.52
C ILE A 146 8.71 6.55 5.52
N THR A 147 8.05 7.59 5.01
CA THR A 147 7.10 7.44 3.89
C THR A 147 7.90 7.50 2.58
N LEU A 148 7.92 6.41 1.81
CA LEU A 148 8.45 6.37 0.44
C LEU A 148 7.60 7.25 -0.49
#